data_AF-A0A7X4DW87-F1
#
_entry.id   AF-A0A7X4DW87-F1
#
_cell.length_a   1.000
_cell.length_b   1.000
_cell.length_c   1.000
_cell.angle_alpha   90.00
_cell.angle_beta   90.00
_cell.angle_gamma   90.00
#
_symmetry.space_group_name_H-M   'P 1'
#
loop_
_entity.id
_entity.type
_entity.pdbx_description
1 polymer ?
#
loop_
_entity_poly.entity_id
_entity_poly.type
_entity_poly.pdbx_seq_one_letter_code
_entity_poly.pdbx_strand_id
1 'polypeptide(L)'
;MGYNAGVLASEWLANEAGDHAHIDFWRLLATKTPWQEAFSAAFGLTVDEFHEAFQEHLVDLLANLRRIEGVVVGPDGEPLTGVGVRAWHGGRVGSSSVETQARGAFAVRVWDGTYNLQITPDRSSWFPFAGWWTGEGLTADCDEAVIVTVEGSDVTGLLVRLPAGWDKSLPTLDSPPWECVALPYVRGRVLGVDGETVAGLGVWLWGGSTDSSKFGTTSADGTFDIPQQNGTFVLRVYVSTGEGWRLVGWYGGETGFTSNRADATSIEIDGTSVTGIEIRLPANPTDLRPVR
;
A
#
# COMPACT_ATOMS: atom_id res chain seq x y z
N MET A 1 12.78 -14.66 2.40
CA MET A 1 11.39 -15.12 2.24
C MET A 1 10.60 -13.82 2.15
N GLY A 2 10.01 -13.39 1.03
CA GLY A 2 9.18 -14.17 0.10
C GLY A 2 7.97 -14.63 0.91
N TYR A 3 6.75 -14.22 0.55
CA TYR A 3 5.49 -14.53 1.28
C TYR A 3 5.62 -15.78 2.16
N ASN A 4 5.39 -15.65 3.47
CA ASN A 4 5.44 -16.80 4.37
C ASN A 4 4.43 -17.82 3.83
N ALA A 5 4.93 -18.99 3.39
CA ALA A 5 4.09 -20.01 2.76
C ALA A 5 2.89 -20.39 3.65
N GLY A 6 3.04 -20.27 4.98
CA GLY A 6 1.95 -20.45 5.93
C GLY A 6 0.84 -19.39 5.83
N VAL A 7 1.16 -18.14 5.51
CA VAL A 7 0.15 -17.07 5.29
C VAL A 7 -0.63 -17.36 4.01
N LEU A 8 0.06 -17.64 2.89
CA LEU A 8 -0.59 -18.01 1.63
C LEU A 8 -1.44 -19.26 1.78
N ALA A 9 -0.95 -20.27 2.50
CA ALA A 9 -1.71 -21.48 2.81
C ALA A 9 -2.96 -21.18 3.64
N SER A 10 -2.86 -20.28 4.62
CA SER A 10 -3.98 -19.92 5.49
C SER A 10 -5.06 -19.13 4.73
N GLU A 11 -4.64 -18.19 3.87
CA GLU A 11 -5.53 -17.44 2.98
C GLU A 11 -6.21 -18.37 1.96
N TRP A 12 -5.45 -19.28 1.34
CA TRP A 12 -6.00 -20.28 0.43
C TRP A 12 -7.03 -21.18 1.13
N LEU A 13 -6.71 -21.71 2.31
CA LEU A 13 -7.64 -22.53 3.11
C LEU A 13 -8.91 -21.76 3.51
N ALA A 14 -8.78 -20.46 3.85
CA ALA A 14 -9.93 -19.62 4.16
C ALA A 14 -10.84 -19.43 2.93
N ASN A 15 -10.26 -19.25 1.74
CA ASN A 15 -11.03 -19.09 0.51
C ASN A 15 -11.75 -20.38 0.09
N GLU A 16 -11.10 -21.54 0.23
CA GLU A 16 -11.68 -22.83 -0.18
C GLU A 16 -12.74 -23.35 0.80
N ALA A 17 -12.49 -23.26 2.12
CA ALA A 17 -13.38 -23.82 3.14
C ALA A 17 -14.30 -22.77 3.80
N GLY A 18 -14.06 -21.48 3.53
CA GLY A 18 -14.74 -20.35 4.16
C GLY A 18 -14.11 -19.92 5.50
N ASP A 19 -14.33 -18.65 5.87
CA ASP A 19 -13.70 -18.01 7.05
C ASP A 19 -13.95 -18.74 8.39
N HIS A 20 -15.06 -19.47 8.50
CA HIS A 20 -15.43 -20.19 9.72
C HIS A 20 -14.61 -21.47 9.95
N ALA A 21 -14.01 -22.04 8.91
CA ALA A 21 -13.26 -23.29 8.99
C ALA A 21 -12.09 -23.19 9.98
N HIS A 22 -11.40 -22.04 10.03
CA HIS A 22 -10.34 -21.79 11.00
C HIS A 22 -10.86 -21.85 12.45
N ILE A 23 -12.04 -21.31 12.73
CA ILE A 23 -12.66 -21.34 14.06
C ILE A 23 -13.05 -22.77 14.43
N ASP A 24 -13.62 -23.51 13.49
CA ASP A 24 -14.03 -24.89 13.70
C ASP A 24 -12.84 -25.82 13.94
N PHE A 25 -11.72 -25.61 13.23
CA PHE A 25 -10.47 -26.31 13.48
C PHE A 25 -10.00 -26.15 14.92
N TRP A 26 -9.93 -24.90 15.42
CA TRP A 26 -9.54 -24.63 16.81
C TRP A 26 -10.54 -25.20 17.82
N ARG A 27 -11.84 -25.14 17.53
CA ARG A 27 -12.90 -25.73 18.37
C ARG A 27 -12.74 -27.24 18.48
N LEU A 28 -12.44 -27.93 17.37
CA LEU A 28 -12.21 -29.37 17.35
C LEU A 28 -10.93 -29.76 18.10
N LEU A 29 -9.85 -29.00 17.94
CA LEU A 29 -8.61 -29.22 18.71
C LEU A 29 -8.85 -29.11 20.23
N ALA A 30 -9.69 -28.17 20.67
CA ALA A 30 -10.03 -28.00 22.08
C ALA A 30 -10.72 -29.25 22.69
N THR A 31 -11.34 -30.10 21.86
CA THR A 31 -11.98 -31.36 22.28
C THR A 31 -11.01 -32.55 22.36
N LYS A 32 -9.70 -32.33 22.18
CA LYS A 32 -8.65 -33.38 22.09
C LYS A 32 -8.79 -34.31 20.87
N THR A 33 -9.50 -33.85 19.84
CA THR A 33 -9.50 -34.53 18.53
C THR A 33 -8.07 -34.49 17.95
N PRO A 34 -7.55 -35.60 17.38
CA PRO A 34 -6.27 -35.57 16.66
C PRO A 34 -6.28 -34.49 15.57
N TRP A 35 -5.19 -33.74 15.43
CA TRP A 35 -5.21 -32.53 14.60
C TRP A 35 -5.50 -32.81 13.12
N GLN A 36 -5.10 -33.95 12.57
CA GLN A 36 -5.41 -34.32 11.18
C GLN A 36 -6.92 -34.56 10.96
N GLU A 37 -7.59 -35.15 11.95
CA GLU A 37 -9.04 -35.36 11.92
C GLU A 37 -9.77 -34.04 12.10
N ALA A 38 -9.31 -33.20 13.03
CA ALA A 38 -9.82 -31.84 13.20
C ALA A 38 -9.66 -31.00 11.92
N PHE A 39 -8.51 -31.11 11.24
CA PHE A 39 -8.23 -30.44 9.98
C PHE A 39 -9.18 -30.93 8.88
N SER A 40 -9.29 -32.24 8.71
CA SER A 40 -10.15 -32.84 7.68
C SER A 40 -11.63 -32.50 7.90
N ALA A 41 -12.08 -32.48 9.15
CA ALA A 41 -13.45 -32.11 9.49
C ALA A 41 -13.74 -30.61 9.31
N ALA A 42 -12.77 -29.74 9.61
CA ALA A 42 -12.94 -28.30 9.49
C ALA A 42 -12.81 -27.78 8.05
N PHE A 43 -11.85 -28.29 7.29
CA PHE A 43 -11.52 -27.81 5.95
C PHE A 43 -12.10 -28.69 4.83
N GLY A 44 -12.70 -29.84 5.16
CA GLY A 44 -13.34 -30.73 4.18
C GLY A 44 -12.37 -31.50 3.29
N LEU A 45 -11.08 -31.50 3.63
CA LEU A 45 -10.00 -32.13 2.86
C LEU A 45 -8.89 -32.62 3.79
N THR A 46 -8.26 -33.74 3.44
CA THR A 46 -7.14 -34.31 4.18
C THR A 46 -5.89 -33.45 4.03
N VAL A 47 -4.90 -33.64 4.91
CA VAL A 47 -3.62 -32.92 4.85
C VAL A 47 -2.86 -33.19 3.55
N ASP A 48 -2.96 -34.40 3.01
CA ASP A 48 -2.30 -34.76 1.76
C ASP A 48 -2.99 -34.10 0.56
N GLU A 49 -4.32 -34.11 0.51
CA GLU A 49 -5.10 -33.37 -0.49
C GLU A 49 -4.83 -31.86 -0.42
N PHE A 50 -4.70 -31.31 0.79
CA PHE A 50 -4.25 -29.92 0.99
C PHE A 50 -2.90 -29.66 0.33
N HIS A 51 -1.89 -30.51 0.62
CA HIS A 51 -0.55 -30.29 0.07
C HIS A 51 -0.53 -30.38 -1.44
N GLU A 52 -1.25 -31.33 -2.04
CA GLU A 52 -1.36 -31.47 -3.50
C GLU A 52 -2.02 -30.23 -4.13
N ALA A 53 -3.23 -29.88 -3.66
CA ALA A 53 -3.98 -28.74 -4.18
C ALA A 53 -3.26 -27.40 -3.95
N PHE A 54 -2.64 -27.21 -2.79
CA PHE A 54 -1.89 -26.00 -2.49
C PHE A 54 -0.59 -25.92 -3.30
N GLN A 55 0.06 -27.04 -3.64
CA GLN A 55 1.21 -27.03 -4.55
C GLN A 55 0.83 -26.60 -5.96
N GLU A 56 -0.30 -27.09 -6.50
CA GLU A 56 -0.82 -26.63 -7.79
C GLU A 56 -1.15 -25.14 -7.75
N HIS A 57 -1.85 -24.69 -6.70
CA HIS A 57 -2.15 -23.28 -6.48
C HIS A 57 -0.86 -22.43 -6.42
N LEU A 58 0.19 -22.91 -5.74
CA LEU A 58 1.47 -22.21 -5.70
C LEU A 58 2.13 -22.10 -7.08
N VAL A 59 2.00 -23.10 -7.95
CA VAL A 59 2.55 -23.01 -9.32
C VAL A 59 1.89 -21.87 -10.08
N ASP A 60 0.55 -21.78 -10.04
CA ASP A 60 -0.20 -20.71 -10.71
C ASP A 60 0.08 -19.34 -10.09
N LEU A 61 0.15 -19.29 -8.75
CA LEU A 61 0.48 -18.08 -8.00
C LEU A 61 1.87 -17.55 -8.37
N LEU A 62 2.87 -18.44 -8.42
CA LEU A 62 4.23 -18.10 -8.78
C LEU A 62 4.39 -17.74 -10.27
N ALA A 63 3.55 -18.27 -11.15
CA ALA A 63 3.54 -17.94 -12.58
C ALA A 63 3.09 -16.50 -12.85
N ASN A 64 2.28 -15.93 -11.96
CA ASN A 64 1.78 -14.56 -12.06
C ASN A 64 2.68 -13.50 -11.39
N LEU A 65 3.72 -13.92 -10.66
CA LEU A 65 4.68 -12.99 -10.08
C LEU A 65 5.55 -12.34 -11.16
N ARG A 66 5.77 -11.04 -11.01
CA ARG A 66 6.73 -10.24 -11.76
C ARG A 66 8.02 -10.05 -10.97
N ARG A 67 9.02 -9.48 -11.62
CA ARG A 67 10.30 -9.14 -11.00
C ARG A 67 10.56 -7.64 -11.04
N ILE A 68 11.11 -7.13 -9.94
CA ILE A 68 11.83 -5.86 -9.91
C ILE A 68 13.31 -6.19 -9.85
N GLU A 69 14.05 -5.81 -10.89
CA GLU A 69 15.45 -6.18 -11.10
C GLU A 69 16.36 -4.94 -11.23
N GLY A 70 17.57 -5.08 -10.69
CA GLY A 70 18.55 -4.03 -10.75
C GLY A 70 19.91 -4.41 -10.16
N VAL A 71 20.74 -3.39 -9.95
CA VAL A 71 22.04 -3.52 -9.30
C VAL A 71 22.18 -2.50 -8.18
N VAL A 72 22.79 -2.92 -7.08
CA VAL A 72 23.22 -2.02 -5.99
C VAL A 72 24.72 -1.78 -6.11
N VAL A 73 25.11 -0.50 -6.10
CA VAL A 73 26.50 -0.08 -6.15
C VAL A 73 26.84 0.85 -4.99
N GLY A 74 28.11 0.82 -4.59
CA GLY A 74 28.68 1.75 -3.63
C GLY A 74 28.86 3.16 -4.20
N PRO A 75 29.33 4.10 -3.37
CA PRO A 75 29.57 5.48 -3.77
C PRO A 75 30.66 5.63 -4.84
N ASP A 76 31.59 4.67 -4.91
CA ASP A 76 32.62 4.55 -5.94
C ASP A 76 32.12 3.91 -7.24
N GLY A 77 30.87 3.45 -7.27
CA GLY A 77 30.27 2.74 -8.39
C GLY A 77 30.55 1.24 -8.40
N GLU A 78 31.26 0.70 -7.39
CA GLU A 78 31.53 -0.74 -7.31
C GLU A 78 30.29 -1.52 -6.88
N PRO A 79 29.97 -2.66 -7.49
CA PRO A 79 28.79 -3.43 -7.13
C PRO A 79 28.89 -4.08 -5.74
N LEU A 80 27.81 -4.03 -4.97
CA LEU A 80 27.79 -4.49 -3.57
C LEU A 80 26.98 -5.78 -3.41
N THR A 81 27.62 -6.82 -2.86
CA THR A 81 26.99 -8.12 -2.57
C THR A 81 26.47 -8.20 -1.13
N GLY A 82 25.39 -8.96 -0.93
CA GLY A 82 24.81 -9.22 0.37
C GLY A 82 24.12 -8.00 0.99
N VAL A 83 23.66 -7.05 0.16
CA VAL A 83 22.81 -5.92 0.57
C VAL A 83 21.37 -6.40 0.47
N GLY A 84 20.55 -6.15 1.49
CA GLY A 84 19.14 -6.48 1.42
C GLY A 84 18.37 -5.45 0.58
N VAL A 85 17.57 -5.96 -0.35
CA VAL A 85 16.62 -5.16 -1.13
C VAL A 85 15.23 -5.69 -0.84
N ARG A 86 14.34 -4.82 -0.36
CA ARG A 86 12.97 -5.16 -0.01
C ARG A 86 12.01 -4.29 -0.81
N ALA A 87 11.12 -4.94 -1.56
CA ALA A 87 9.98 -4.27 -2.17
C ALA A 87 8.84 -4.21 -1.16
N TRP A 88 8.52 -2.99 -0.72
CA TRP A 88 7.39 -2.73 0.16
C TRP A 88 6.17 -2.39 -0.68
N HIS A 89 5.19 -3.28 -0.65
CA HIS A 89 3.84 -2.99 -1.12
C HIS A 89 3.15 -2.14 -0.05
N GLY A 90 2.38 -1.13 -0.44
CA GLY A 90 1.61 -0.27 0.46
C GLY A 90 0.46 -0.96 1.21
N GLY A 91 0.71 -2.11 1.84
CA GLY A 91 -0.15 -2.73 2.83
C GLY A 91 0.67 -3.51 3.86
N ARG A 92 0.04 -3.91 4.97
CA ARG A 92 0.70 -4.72 6.02
C ARG A 92 1.09 -6.13 5.57
N VAL A 93 0.62 -6.56 4.40
CA VAL A 93 0.81 -7.91 3.87
C VAL A 93 1.39 -7.80 2.45
N GLY A 94 2.55 -8.41 2.21
CA GLY A 94 3.10 -8.56 0.85
C GLY A 94 4.48 -7.97 0.55
N SER A 95 5.30 -7.63 1.55
CA SER A 95 6.69 -7.26 1.26
C SER A 95 7.54 -8.48 0.88
N SER A 96 8.41 -8.32 -0.11
CA SER A 96 9.32 -9.35 -0.60
C SER A 96 10.75 -8.85 -0.49
N SER A 97 11.67 -9.73 -0.09
CA SER A 97 13.07 -9.36 0.13
C SER A 97 14.06 -10.37 -0.43
N VAL A 98 15.12 -9.83 -1.01
CA VAL A 98 16.26 -10.56 -1.54
C VAL A 98 17.56 -9.92 -1.07
N GLU A 99 18.63 -10.66 -1.21
CA GLU A 99 19.99 -10.15 -1.03
C GLU A 99 20.62 -9.97 -2.41
N THR A 100 21.41 -8.91 -2.57
CA THR A 100 22.19 -8.73 -3.80
C THR A 100 23.20 -9.86 -3.95
N GLN A 101 23.27 -10.41 -5.15
CA GLN A 101 24.19 -11.46 -5.52
C GLN A 101 25.53 -10.88 -6.00
N ALA A 102 26.38 -11.73 -6.60
CA ALA A 102 27.60 -11.28 -7.27
C ALA A 102 27.28 -10.16 -8.26
N ARG A 103 28.19 -9.18 -8.36
CA ARG A 103 27.99 -7.94 -9.17
C ARG A 103 26.81 -7.08 -8.70
N GLY A 104 26.41 -7.22 -7.44
CA GLY A 104 25.36 -6.40 -6.82
C GLY A 104 23.96 -6.59 -7.40
N ALA A 105 23.74 -7.63 -8.20
CA ALA A 105 22.47 -7.87 -8.86
C ALA A 105 21.39 -8.30 -7.87
N PHE A 106 20.17 -7.78 -8.02
CA PHE A 106 18.98 -8.24 -7.30
C PHE A 106 17.81 -8.49 -8.25
N ALA A 107 16.92 -9.39 -7.85
CA ALA A 107 15.66 -9.65 -8.52
C ALA A 107 14.59 -10.01 -7.48
N VAL A 108 13.74 -9.06 -7.10
CA VAL A 108 12.66 -9.26 -6.13
C VAL A 108 11.41 -9.72 -6.87
N ARG A 109 10.83 -10.86 -6.47
CA ARG A 109 9.52 -11.29 -6.98
C ARG A 109 8.40 -10.58 -6.25
N VAL A 110 7.46 -10.03 -7.01
CA VAL A 110 6.34 -9.22 -6.54
C VAL A 110 5.10 -9.47 -7.40
N TRP A 111 3.94 -9.04 -6.91
CA TRP A 111 2.71 -8.99 -7.69
C TRP A 111 2.69 -7.73 -8.57
N ASP A 112 1.70 -7.64 -9.45
CA ASP A 112 1.38 -6.34 -10.05
C ASP A 112 0.92 -5.38 -8.94
N GLY A 113 1.36 -4.14 -8.99
CA GLY A 113 1.11 -3.13 -7.95
C GLY A 113 2.21 -2.09 -7.83
N THR A 114 2.11 -1.25 -6.79
CA THR A 114 3.05 -0.16 -6.51
C THR A 114 3.92 -0.46 -5.30
N TYR A 115 5.22 -0.23 -5.45
CA TYR A 115 6.23 -0.58 -4.46
C TYR A 115 7.19 0.56 -4.18
N ASN A 116 7.61 0.73 -2.93
CA ASN A 116 8.86 1.41 -2.61
C ASN A 116 9.97 0.38 -2.39
N LEU A 117 11.20 0.73 -2.75
CA LEU A 117 12.36 -0.12 -2.47
C LEU A 117 13.05 0.38 -1.20
N GLN A 118 13.06 -0.48 -0.18
CA GLN A 118 13.85 -0.29 1.02
C GLN A 118 15.17 -1.05 0.88
N ILE A 119 16.26 -0.40 1.28
CA ILE A 119 17.60 -0.96 1.30
C ILE A 119 18.01 -1.22 2.75
N THR A 120 18.55 -2.41 3.01
CA THR A 120 19.04 -2.84 4.33
C THR A 120 20.48 -3.38 4.21
N PRO A 121 21.32 -3.34 5.26
CA PRO A 121 22.69 -3.85 5.18
C PRO A 121 22.80 -5.34 4.85
N ASP A 122 21.80 -6.13 5.26
CA ASP A 122 21.64 -7.55 4.98
C ASP A 122 20.14 -7.92 4.87
N ARG A 123 19.82 -9.16 4.45
CA ARG A 123 18.44 -9.65 4.34
C ARG A 123 17.83 -10.07 5.67
N SER A 124 18.68 -10.49 6.61
CA SER A 124 18.27 -11.22 7.83
C SER A 124 17.63 -10.31 8.87
N SER A 125 17.91 -9.02 8.78
CA SER A 125 17.59 -8.08 9.82
C SER A 125 16.40 -7.21 9.42
N TRP A 126 15.41 -7.15 10.30
CA TRP A 126 14.34 -6.14 10.24
C TRP A 126 14.92 -4.73 10.50
N PHE A 127 16.09 -4.68 11.13
CA PHE A 127 16.91 -3.51 11.43
C PHE A 127 18.38 -3.94 11.50
N PRO A 128 19.33 -3.22 10.88
CA PRO A 128 19.22 -1.84 10.38
C PRO A 128 18.49 -1.67 9.04
N PHE A 129 17.90 -0.49 8.82
CA PHE A 129 17.53 -0.02 7.48
C PHE A 129 18.46 1.12 7.05
N ALA A 130 18.90 1.09 5.79
CA ALA A 130 19.80 2.10 5.23
C ALA A 130 19.02 3.28 4.63
N GLY A 131 17.84 3.03 4.06
CA GLY A 131 16.96 4.07 3.53
C GLY A 131 16.00 3.55 2.47
N TRP A 132 15.19 4.45 1.94
CA TRP A 132 14.31 4.24 0.82
C TRP A 132 14.94 4.77 -0.47
N TRP A 133 14.78 4.04 -1.57
CA TRP A 133 15.37 4.43 -2.85
C TRP A 133 14.61 5.60 -3.49
N THR A 134 15.34 6.65 -3.85
CA THR A 134 14.81 7.88 -4.46
C THR A 134 15.04 7.96 -5.97
N GLY A 135 15.47 6.87 -6.61
CA GLY A 135 15.93 6.90 -8.01
C GLY A 135 17.43 7.21 -8.14
N GLU A 136 17.94 8.13 -7.32
CA GLU A 136 19.33 8.59 -7.39
C GLU A 136 20.17 8.20 -6.16
N GLY A 137 19.52 7.97 -5.02
CA GLY A 137 20.19 7.65 -3.76
C GLY A 137 19.22 7.04 -2.76
N LEU A 138 19.45 7.37 -1.49
CA LEU A 138 18.62 6.95 -0.36
C LEU A 138 18.12 8.14 0.45
N THR A 139 16.92 8.01 0.99
CA THR A 139 16.32 8.94 1.96
C THR A 139 15.84 8.18 3.20
N ALA A 140 15.76 8.87 4.33
CA ALA A 140 15.10 8.36 5.53
C ALA A 140 13.57 8.44 5.43
N ASP A 141 13.07 9.34 4.59
CA ASP A 141 11.65 9.63 4.42
C ASP A 141 11.06 8.83 3.25
N CYS A 142 10.17 7.89 3.53
CA CYS A 142 9.56 7.09 2.47
C CYS A 142 8.64 7.89 1.54
N ASP A 143 8.14 9.06 1.96
CA ASP A 143 7.33 9.91 1.08
C ASP A 143 8.17 10.51 -0.06
N GLU A 144 9.49 10.60 0.12
CA GLU A 144 10.45 10.99 -0.91
C GLU A 144 10.92 9.80 -1.79
N ALA A 145 10.50 8.58 -1.47
CA ALA A 145 10.91 7.40 -2.21
C ALA A 145 10.23 7.32 -3.58
N VAL A 146 10.96 6.82 -4.57
CA VAL A 146 10.38 6.53 -5.89
C VAL A 146 9.41 5.36 -5.77
N ILE A 147 8.24 5.52 -6.39
CA ILE A 147 7.25 4.46 -6.55
C ILE A 147 7.61 3.66 -7.79
N VAL A 148 7.89 2.37 -7.59
CA VAL A 148 8.06 1.38 -8.65
C VAL A 148 6.70 0.76 -8.95
N THR A 149 6.17 1.01 -10.13
CA THR A 149 4.90 0.42 -10.60
C THR A 149 5.20 -0.82 -11.43
N VAL A 150 4.51 -1.91 -11.12
CA VAL A 150 4.63 -3.21 -11.78
C VAL A 150 3.27 -3.56 -12.38
N GLU A 151 3.18 -3.60 -13.71
CA GLU A 151 1.93 -3.87 -14.42
C GLU A 151 2.20 -4.80 -15.60
N GLY A 152 1.75 -6.05 -15.50
CA GLY A 152 1.80 -7.04 -16.58
C GLY A 152 3.20 -7.49 -17.04
N SER A 153 4.28 -6.90 -16.51
CA SER A 153 5.66 -7.18 -16.94
C SER A 153 6.70 -6.87 -15.86
N ASP A 154 7.91 -7.43 -16.04
CA ASP A 154 9.04 -7.21 -15.14
C ASP A 154 9.58 -5.77 -15.25
N VAL A 155 9.92 -5.15 -14.12
CA VAL A 155 10.66 -3.89 -14.05
C VAL A 155 12.15 -4.22 -13.97
N THR A 156 12.95 -3.72 -14.92
CA THR A 156 14.37 -4.06 -15.01
C THR A 156 15.26 -2.81 -15.13
N GLY A 157 16.56 -2.98 -14.88
CA GLY A 157 17.56 -1.93 -15.11
C GLY A 157 17.63 -0.88 -13.99
N LEU A 158 17.06 -1.16 -12.81
CA LEU A 158 17.18 -0.25 -11.68
C LEU A 158 18.62 -0.16 -11.20
N LEU A 159 19.06 1.05 -10.85
CA LEU A 159 20.37 1.32 -10.27
C LEU A 159 20.19 2.00 -8.92
N VAL A 160 20.63 1.30 -7.87
CA VAL A 160 20.61 1.82 -6.50
C VAL A 160 22.03 2.21 -6.12
N ARG A 161 22.29 3.50 -5.96
CA ARG A 161 23.59 4.02 -5.48
C ARG A 161 23.52 4.30 -4.00
N LEU A 162 24.44 3.73 -3.24
CA LEU A 162 24.54 4.00 -1.81
C LEU A 162 25.37 5.27 -1.56
N PRO A 163 25.03 6.08 -0.55
CA PRO A 163 25.71 7.35 -0.29
C PRO A 163 27.16 7.15 0.15
N ALA A 164 27.96 8.21 0.04
CA ALA A 164 29.31 8.22 0.58
C ALA A 164 29.31 7.93 2.08
N GLY A 165 30.28 7.13 2.54
CA GLY A 165 30.33 6.69 3.93
C GLY A 165 29.38 5.54 4.27
N TRP A 166 28.67 4.97 3.29
CA TRP A 166 27.93 3.73 3.49
C TRP A 166 28.86 2.62 3.99
N ASP A 167 28.51 2.08 5.15
CA ASP A 167 29.06 0.87 5.72
C ASP A 167 27.89 0.04 6.24
N LYS A 168 27.99 -1.29 6.13
CA LYS A 168 27.02 -2.21 6.73
C LYS A 168 26.90 -2.03 8.25
N SER A 169 27.88 -1.37 8.88
CA SER A 169 27.91 -1.05 10.31
C SER A 169 27.25 0.29 10.71
N LEU A 170 26.74 1.07 9.75
CA LEU A 170 26.21 2.41 10.05
C LEU A 170 25.05 2.38 11.06
N PRO A 171 24.99 3.39 11.96
CA PRO A 171 23.93 3.48 12.96
C PRO A 171 22.57 3.57 12.29
N THR A 172 21.63 2.82 12.87
CA THR A 172 20.27 2.65 12.40
C THR A 172 19.49 3.94 12.54
N LEU A 173 18.62 4.27 11.58
CA LEU A 173 17.56 5.24 11.81
C LEU A 173 16.57 4.64 12.82
N ASP A 174 16.34 5.33 13.94
CA ASP A 174 15.56 4.84 15.09
C ASP A 174 14.05 4.75 14.82
N SER A 175 13.57 5.34 13.73
CA SER A 175 12.14 5.31 13.40
C SER A 175 11.78 4.07 12.57
N PRO A 176 10.87 3.23 13.06
CA PRO A 176 10.55 1.98 12.40
C PRO A 176 9.74 2.17 11.10
N PRO A 177 10.07 1.42 10.04
CA PRO A 177 9.55 1.63 8.67
C PRO A 177 8.10 1.19 8.43
N TRP A 178 7.34 0.78 9.45
CA TRP A 178 5.97 0.27 9.25
C TRP A 178 4.92 1.36 8.97
N GLU A 179 5.30 2.64 9.04
CA GLU A 179 4.45 3.75 8.56
C GLU A 179 4.58 3.97 7.05
N CYS A 180 5.59 3.36 6.42
CA CYS A 180 5.88 3.50 4.99
C CYS A 180 5.11 2.48 4.17
N VAL A 181 3.83 2.78 4.04
CA VAL A 181 2.88 2.04 3.24
C VAL A 181 2.59 2.96 2.06
N ALA A 182 3.09 2.66 0.85
CA ALA A 182 2.70 3.36 -0.39
C ALA A 182 1.22 3.09 -0.68
N LEU A 183 0.38 3.76 0.09
CA LEU A 183 -1.05 3.64 -0.01
C LEU A 183 -1.46 4.18 -1.38
N PRO A 184 -2.35 3.48 -2.12
CA PRO A 184 -3.02 4.11 -3.24
C PRO A 184 -3.64 5.42 -2.77
N TYR A 185 -3.70 6.41 -3.64
CA TYR A 185 -4.12 7.75 -3.26
C TYR A 185 -5.37 8.17 -4.01
N VAL A 186 -6.12 9.06 -3.39
CA VAL A 186 -7.22 9.78 -4.04
C VAL A 186 -6.73 11.19 -4.33
N ARG A 187 -6.48 11.47 -5.62
CA ARG A 187 -5.95 12.75 -6.08
C ARG A 187 -6.94 13.48 -6.97
N GLY A 188 -7.03 14.79 -6.77
CA GLY A 188 -7.90 15.63 -7.56
C GLY A 188 -7.60 17.11 -7.40
N ARG A 189 -8.54 17.93 -7.83
CA ARG A 189 -8.53 19.38 -7.65
C ARG A 189 -9.91 19.92 -7.32
N VAL A 190 -9.93 21.06 -6.63
CA VAL A 190 -11.16 21.80 -6.34
C VAL A 190 -11.15 23.11 -7.12
N LEU A 191 -12.25 23.38 -7.83
CA LEU A 191 -12.47 24.57 -8.62
C LEU A 191 -13.63 25.39 -8.05
N GLY A 192 -13.53 26.71 -8.13
CA GLY A 192 -14.58 27.65 -7.80
C GLY A 192 -15.68 27.70 -8.86
N VAL A 193 -16.66 28.57 -8.64
CA VAL A 193 -17.79 28.79 -9.56
C VAL A 193 -17.35 29.38 -10.91
N ASP A 194 -16.22 30.09 -10.93
CA ASP A 194 -15.55 30.66 -12.09
C ASP A 194 -14.58 29.70 -12.78
N GLY A 195 -14.36 28.51 -12.20
CA GLY A 195 -13.39 27.54 -12.68
C GLY A 195 -11.95 27.79 -12.21
N GLU A 196 -11.71 28.79 -11.37
CA GLU A 196 -10.40 29.01 -10.74
C GLU A 196 -10.12 27.97 -9.65
N THR A 197 -8.85 27.67 -9.40
CA THR A 197 -8.45 26.68 -8.38
C THR A 197 -8.62 27.22 -6.97
N VAL A 198 -9.12 26.38 -6.05
CA VAL A 198 -9.43 26.81 -4.67
C VAL A 198 -8.51 26.14 -3.65
N ALA A 199 -7.66 26.95 -3.02
CA ALA A 199 -6.73 26.51 -1.98
C ALA A 199 -7.34 26.50 -0.56
N GLY A 200 -6.72 25.75 0.34
CA GLY A 200 -7.01 25.78 1.78
C GLY A 200 -8.33 25.12 2.20
N LEU A 201 -8.99 24.36 1.31
CA LEU A 201 -10.16 23.57 1.66
C LEU A 201 -9.75 22.25 2.29
N GLY A 202 -10.54 21.79 3.25
CA GLY A 202 -10.37 20.47 3.84
C GLY A 202 -11.05 19.43 2.97
N VAL A 203 -10.36 18.34 2.67
CA VAL A 203 -10.89 17.21 1.92
C VAL A 203 -10.74 15.96 2.79
N TRP A 204 -11.84 15.30 3.10
CA TRP A 204 -11.86 14.15 3.99
C TRP A 204 -12.42 12.92 3.28
N LEU A 205 -11.56 11.95 3.03
CA LEU A 205 -11.93 10.66 2.48
C LEU A 205 -12.46 9.77 3.61
N TRP A 206 -13.77 9.49 3.60
CA TRP A 206 -14.48 8.84 4.71
C TRP A 206 -14.88 7.39 4.39
N GLY A 207 -14.36 6.43 5.17
CA GLY A 207 -14.57 4.99 4.99
C GLY A 207 -15.64 4.35 5.91
N GLY A 208 -16.41 5.16 6.64
CA GLY A 208 -17.42 4.66 7.59
C GLY A 208 -16.99 4.73 9.07
N SER A 209 -15.69 4.82 9.35
CA SER A 209 -15.12 5.02 10.69
C SER A 209 -13.96 6.01 10.66
N THR A 210 -13.54 6.54 11.83
CA THR A 210 -12.37 7.43 11.90
C THR A 210 -11.07 6.73 11.50
N ASP A 211 -10.92 5.46 11.87
CA ASP A 211 -9.71 4.68 11.61
C ASP A 211 -9.53 4.36 10.12
N SER A 212 -10.63 4.31 9.37
CA SER A 212 -10.65 4.12 7.92
C SER A 212 -10.71 5.44 7.16
N SER A 213 -10.48 6.59 7.79
CA SER A 213 -10.64 7.89 7.14
C SER A 213 -9.38 8.74 7.20
N LYS A 214 -9.18 9.57 6.16
CA LYS A 214 -7.99 10.44 6.03
C LYS A 214 -8.39 11.84 5.60
N PHE A 215 -7.72 12.83 6.17
CA PHE A 215 -7.96 14.25 5.93
C PHE A 215 -6.75 14.88 5.25
N GLY A 216 -7.00 15.68 4.21
CA GLY A 216 -6.00 16.51 3.53
C GLY A 216 -6.53 17.93 3.31
N THR A 217 -5.68 18.82 2.82
CA THR A 217 -6.08 20.19 2.44
C THR A 217 -5.67 20.49 1.01
N THR A 218 -6.46 21.30 0.30
CA THR A 218 -6.09 21.72 -1.05
C THR A 218 -4.90 22.68 -1.04
N SER A 219 -3.97 22.43 -1.95
CA SER A 219 -2.78 23.21 -2.26
C SER A 219 -3.15 24.56 -2.91
N ALA A 220 -2.16 25.46 -3.11
CA ALA A 220 -2.34 26.75 -3.76
C ALA A 220 -2.93 26.65 -5.19
N ASP A 221 -2.64 25.56 -5.90
CA ASP A 221 -3.20 25.24 -7.21
C ASP A 221 -4.52 24.43 -7.13
N GLY A 222 -5.14 24.40 -5.94
CA GLY A 222 -6.39 23.70 -5.67
C GLY A 222 -6.29 22.17 -5.69
N THR A 223 -5.11 21.59 -5.89
CA THR A 223 -4.94 20.13 -5.90
C THR A 223 -4.98 19.56 -4.49
N PHE A 224 -5.41 18.30 -4.36
CA PHE A 224 -5.31 17.53 -3.12
C PHE A 224 -4.82 16.12 -3.44
N ASP A 225 -4.18 15.50 -2.45
CA ASP A 225 -3.66 14.15 -2.53
C ASP A 225 -3.83 13.47 -1.16
N ILE A 226 -4.60 12.38 -1.12
CA ILE A 226 -4.93 11.67 0.12
C ILE A 226 -4.54 10.20 -0.01
N PRO A 227 -3.43 9.76 0.62
CA PRO A 227 -3.06 8.35 0.66
C PRO A 227 -4.07 7.57 1.50
N GLN A 228 -4.52 6.42 1.00
CA GLN A 228 -5.55 5.62 1.63
C GLN A 228 -5.44 4.11 1.32
N GLN A 229 -5.86 3.27 2.26
CA GLN A 229 -5.96 1.82 2.03
C GLN A 229 -7.09 1.46 1.05
N ASN A 230 -7.08 0.22 0.55
CA ASN A 230 -8.20 -0.28 -0.23
C ASN A 230 -9.52 -0.20 0.53
N GLY A 231 -10.60 0.05 -0.19
CA GLY A 231 -11.94 0.13 0.36
C GLY A 231 -12.85 1.10 -0.40
N THR A 232 -14.07 1.21 0.11
CA THR A 232 -15.09 2.12 -0.41
C THR A 232 -15.15 3.38 0.45
N PHE A 233 -15.03 4.53 -0.19
CA PHE A 233 -15.01 5.82 0.50
C PHE A 233 -16.00 6.81 -0.10
N VAL A 234 -16.32 7.85 0.67
CA VAL A 234 -16.93 9.07 0.13
C VAL A 234 -16.04 10.26 0.43
N LEU A 235 -15.88 11.15 -0.55
CA LEU A 235 -15.05 12.34 -0.39
C LEU A 235 -15.89 13.50 0.13
N ARG A 236 -15.58 13.98 1.33
CA ARG A 236 -16.24 15.09 2.00
C ARG A 236 -15.43 16.37 1.82
N VAL A 237 -16.12 17.49 1.65
CA VAL A 237 -15.51 18.81 1.47
C VAL A 237 -15.82 19.70 2.67
N TYR A 238 -14.78 20.28 3.24
CA TYR A 238 -14.82 21.15 4.41
C TYR A 238 -14.27 22.53 4.09
N VAL A 239 -14.87 23.55 4.68
CA VAL A 239 -14.32 24.91 4.70
C VAL A 239 -13.72 25.19 6.08
N SER A 240 -12.57 25.84 6.10
CA SER A 240 -12.00 26.34 7.35
C SER A 240 -12.76 27.57 7.78
N THR A 241 -13.13 27.61 9.06
CA THR A 241 -13.69 28.78 9.72
C THR A 241 -12.78 29.14 10.88
N GLY A 242 -12.84 30.37 11.38
CA GLY A 242 -12.07 30.77 12.57
C GLY A 242 -12.34 29.88 13.81
N GLU A 243 -13.40 29.07 13.79
CA GLU A 243 -13.79 28.14 14.86
C GLU A 243 -13.46 26.66 14.54
N GLY A 244 -12.86 26.37 13.39
CA GLY A 244 -12.54 25.01 12.93
C GLY A 244 -13.16 24.66 11.58
N TRP A 245 -13.21 23.37 11.25
CA TRP A 245 -13.68 22.88 9.94
C TRP A 245 -15.18 22.63 9.92
N ARG A 246 -15.87 23.09 8.87
CA ARG A 246 -17.30 22.84 8.66
C ARG A 246 -17.53 22.06 7.38
N LEU A 247 -18.23 20.93 7.48
CA LEU A 247 -18.63 20.12 6.32
C LEU A 247 -19.63 20.91 5.48
N VAL A 248 -19.33 21.09 4.19
CA VAL A 248 -20.18 21.84 3.26
C VAL A 248 -20.77 20.97 2.14
N GLY A 249 -20.22 19.78 1.90
CA GLY A 249 -20.77 18.86 0.92
C GLY A 249 -19.87 17.65 0.64
N TRP A 250 -20.15 16.99 -0.48
CA TRP A 250 -19.47 15.77 -0.94
C TRP A 250 -19.14 15.85 -2.42
N TYR A 251 -18.21 15.01 -2.86
CA TYR A 251 -18.00 14.74 -4.27
C TYR A 251 -19.20 13.99 -4.87
N GLY A 252 -19.77 14.54 -5.94
CA GLY A 252 -20.96 14.02 -6.64
C GLY A 252 -20.65 13.28 -7.94
N GLY A 253 -19.39 12.89 -8.19
CA GLY A 253 -19.03 12.21 -9.43
C GLY A 253 -19.04 13.18 -10.62
N GLU A 254 -19.83 12.87 -11.65
CA GLU A 254 -19.99 13.71 -12.84
C GLU A 254 -20.63 15.07 -12.54
N THR A 255 -21.43 15.18 -11.47
CA THR A 255 -22.02 16.47 -11.07
C THR A 255 -21.04 17.35 -10.30
N GLY A 256 -19.85 16.82 -9.96
CA GLY A 256 -18.79 17.52 -9.23
C GLY A 256 -19.07 17.63 -7.73
N PHE A 257 -20.03 18.45 -7.32
CA PHE A 257 -20.34 18.72 -5.91
C PHE A 257 -21.82 18.46 -5.60
N THR A 258 -22.09 17.90 -4.43
CA THR A 258 -23.44 17.76 -3.90
C THR A 258 -23.51 18.12 -2.41
N SER A 259 -24.62 18.73 -1.99
CA SER A 259 -24.95 18.98 -0.59
C SER A 259 -25.88 17.91 0.00
N ASN A 260 -26.21 16.88 -0.76
CA ASN A 260 -26.98 15.72 -0.29
C ASN A 260 -26.09 14.49 -0.23
N ARG A 261 -25.92 13.93 0.96
CA ARG A 261 -25.09 12.73 1.18
C ARG A 261 -25.54 11.54 0.35
N ALA A 262 -26.84 11.38 0.10
CA ALA A 262 -27.35 10.24 -0.66
C ALA A 262 -26.91 10.27 -2.14
N ASP A 263 -26.53 11.44 -2.64
CA ASP A 263 -26.07 11.63 -4.01
C ASP A 263 -24.52 11.64 -4.11
N ALA A 264 -23.83 11.41 -2.99
CA ALA A 264 -22.37 11.34 -2.98
C ALA A 264 -21.89 10.11 -3.77
N THR A 265 -20.87 10.30 -4.59
CA THR A 265 -20.26 9.20 -5.35
C THR A 265 -19.29 8.43 -4.47
N SER A 266 -19.44 7.09 -4.47
CA SER A 266 -18.47 6.19 -3.85
C SER A 266 -17.18 6.14 -4.65
N ILE A 267 -16.06 6.20 -3.96
CA ILE A 267 -14.71 6.03 -4.50
C ILE A 267 -14.23 4.66 -4.04
N GLU A 268 -14.04 3.75 -5.00
CA GLU A 268 -13.45 2.44 -4.76
C GLU A 268 -11.94 2.52 -4.96
N ILE A 269 -11.19 2.10 -3.95
CA ILE A 269 -9.75 1.92 -4.03
C ILE A 269 -9.48 0.43 -3.93
N ASP A 270 -8.96 -0.15 -5.00
CA ASP A 270 -8.62 -1.58 -5.05
C ASP A 270 -7.23 -1.78 -5.64
N GLY A 271 -6.21 -1.41 -4.86
CA GLY A 271 -4.80 -1.53 -5.22
C GLY A 271 -4.30 -0.47 -6.19
N THR A 272 -5.20 0.33 -6.79
CA THR A 272 -4.86 1.40 -7.73
C THR A 272 -5.32 2.76 -7.21
N SER A 273 -4.49 3.79 -7.38
CA SER A 273 -4.84 5.17 -7.04
C SER A 273 -5.98 5.69 -7.92
N VAL A 274 -6.91 6.42 -7.29
CA VAL A 274 -7.98 7.13 -8.00
C VAL A 274 -7.52 8.56 -8.27
N THR A 275 -7.44 8.93 -9.54
CA THR A 275 -6.95 10.24 -9.97
C THR A 275 -7.95 10.95 -10.85
N GLY A 276 -7.71 12.24 -11.13
CA GLY A 276 -8.56 13.03 -12.03
C GLY A 276 -9.87 13.48 -11.42
N ILE A 277 -10.04 13.38 -10.09
CA ILE A 277 -11.23 13.91 -9.42
C ILE A 277 -11.25 15.43 -9.56
N GLU A 278 -12.38 15.97 -10.00
CA GLU A 278 -12.62 17.40 -10.09
C GLU A 278 -13.88 17.75 -9.31
N ILE A 279 -13.75 18.62 -8.31
CA ILE A 279 -14.88 19.12 -7.52
C ILE A 279 -15.11 20.58 -7.91
N ARG A 280 -16.26 20.89 -8.51
CA ARG A 280 -16.66 22.27 -8.83
C ARG A 280 -17.63 22.78 -7.79
N LEU A 281 -17.25 23.82 -7.06
CA LEU A 281 -18.10 24.39 -6.01
C LEU A 281 -19.26 25.19 -6.63
N PRO A 282 -20.47 25.11 -6.06
CA PRO A 282 -21.62 25.86 -6.56
C PRO A 282 -21.60 27.34 -6.18
N ALA A 283 -20.70 27.74 -5.27
CA ALA A 283 -20.50 29.10 -4.80
C ALA A 283 -19.07 29.26 -4.25
N ASN A 284 -18.67 30.49 -3.93
CA ASN A 284 -17.39 30.72 -3.26
C ASN A 284 -17.34 30.00 -1.90
N PRO A 285 -16.17 29.55 -1.43
CA PRO A 285 -16.03 28.85 -0.15
C PRO A 285 -16.67 29.57 1.05
N THR A 286 -16.60 30.90 1.08
CA THR A 286 -17.18 31.72 2.16
C THR A 286 -18.71 31.76 2.14
N ASP A 287 -19.33 31.45 1.01
CA ASP A 287 -20.77 31.48 0.81
C ASP A 287 -21.42 30.09 0.95
N LEU A 288 -20.60 29.04 1.03
CA LEU A 288 -21.07 27.67 1.22
C LEU A 288 -21.66 27.49 2.62
N ARG A 289 -22.89 26.96 2.66
CA ARG A 289 -23.57 26.67 3.92
C ARG A 289 -23.19 25.29 4.42
N PRO A 290 -23.01 25.11 5.74
CA PRO A 290 -22.81 23.78 6.31
C PRO A 290 -24.00 22.87 6.00
N VAL A 291 -23.70 21.65 5.60
CA VAL A 291 -24.71 20.58 5.48
C VAL A 291 -25.06 20.07 6.88
N ARG A 292 -26.35 19.81 7.09
CA ARG A 292 -26.88 19.28 8.36
C ARG A 292 -26.95 17.76 8.32
#